data_AF-A0A8B3KVX0-F1
#
_entry.id   AF-A0A8B3KVX0-F1
#
_cell.length_a   1.000
_cell.length_b   1.000
_cell.length_c   1.000
_cell.angle_alpha   90.00
_cell.angle_beta   90.00
_cell.angle_gamma   90.00
#
_symmetry.space_group_name_H-M   'P 1'
#
loop_
_entity.id
_entity.type
_entity.pdbx_description
1 polymer ?
#
loop_
_entity_poly.entity_id
_entity_poly.type
_entity_poly.pdbx_seq_one_letter_code
_entity_poly.pdbx_strand_id
1 'polypeptide(L)'
;MQFRIFQPFAGLLGLALILLWAAPAGAQLFETKAAQAFMLDADTGTVLFAKDADKPIPPASMAKLMTMEVVFNAIKSKRITLDDTFVVSENAWRTGG
;
A
#
# COMPACT_ATOMS: atom_id res chain seq x y z
N MET A 1 7.51 63.87 26.07
CA MET A 1 8.61 63.05 25.52
C MET A 1 8.19 61.60 25.58
N GLN A 2 8.30 60.93 24.42
CA GLN A 2 8.53 59.50 24.16
C GLN A 2 7.74 58.46 24.97
N PHE A 3 6.95 57.61 24.32
CA PHE A 3 6.93 56.13 24.47
C PHE A 3 5.95 55.49 23.44
N ARG A 4 6.07 55.86 22.15
CA ARG A 4 5.41 55.15 21.02
C ARG A 4 6.33 54.08 20.39
N ILE A 5 7.33 53.60 21.14
CA ILE A 5 8.45 52.80 20.62
C ILE A 5 8.19 51.27 20.78
N PHE A 6 7.19 50.85 21.55
CA PHE A 6 6.90 49.42 21.79
C PHE A 6 5.90 48.76 20.82
N GLN A 7 5.25 49.52 19.93
CA GLN A 7 4.25 48.98 18.99
C GLN A 7 4.80 48.16 17.78
N PRO A 8 6.03 48.34 17.24
CA PRO A 8 6.43 47.61 16.04
C PRO A 8 6.69 46.12 16.32
N PHE A 9 7.09 45.78 17.56
CA PHE A 9 7.38 44.40 17.96
C PHE A 9 6.10 43.56 18.12
N ALA A 10 5.00 44.15 18.60
CA ALA A 10 3.73 43.45 18.73
C ALA A 10 3.13 43.08 17.35
N GLY A 11 3.28 43.96 16.35
CA GLY A 11 2.86 43.69 14.97
C GLY A 11 3.69 42.58 14.32
N LEU A 12 5.00 42.56 14.54
CA LEU A 12 5.88 41.48 14.07
C LEU A 12 5.56 40.13 14.72
N LEU A 13 5.27 40.13 16.02
CA LEU A 13 4.89 38.91 16.75
C LEU A 13 3.54 38.36 16.25
N GLY A 14 2.57 39.24 16.03
CA GLY A 14 1.26 38.88 15.47
C GLY A 14 1.38 38.34 14.04
N LEU A 15 2.21 38.97 13.20
CA LEU A 15 2.48 38.49 11.84
C LEU A 15 3.17 37.12 11.85
N ALA A 16 4.14 36.90 12.76
CA ALA A 16 4.81 35.62 12.91
C ALA A 16 3.84 34.51 13.36
N LEU A 17 2.93 34.81 14.28
CA LEU A 17 1.87 33.88 14.72
C LEU A 17 0.90 33.53 13.59
N ILE A 18 0.52 34.50 12.75
CA ILE A 18 -0.32 34.26 11.57
C ILE A 18 0.41 33.40 10.54
N LEU A 19 1.71 33.65 10.31
CA LEU A 19 2.53 32.86 9.40
C LEU A 19 2.74 31.41 9.89
N LEU A 20 2.87 31.21 11.20
CA LEU A 20 2.93 29.87 11.82
C LEU A 20 1.59 29.13 11.73
N TRP A 21 0.46 29.82 11.88
CA TRP A 21 -0.87 29.23 11.74
C TRP A 21 -1.21 28.88 10.28
N ALA A 22 -0.72 29.67 9.33
CA ALA A 22 -0.89 29.46 7.90
C ALA A 22 0.14 28.48 7.29
N ALA A 23 0.98 27.85 8.11
CA ALA A 23 1.92 26.85 7.62
C ALA A 23 1.14 25.69 6.98
N PRO A 24 1.52 25.22 5.78
CA PRO A 24 0.86 24.10 5.15
C PRO A 24 0.96 22.88 6.06
N ALA A 25 -0.17 22.26 6.37
CA ALA A 25 -0.19 21.00 7.08
C ALA A 25 0.55 19.97 6.21
N GLY A 26 1.70 19.48 6.71
CA GLY A 26 2.44 18.42 6.03
C GLY A 26 1.59 17.17 5.97
N ALA A 27 1.33 16.68 4.76
CA ALA A 27 0.71 15.36 4.59
C ALA A 27 1.61 14.32 5.26
N GLN A 28 1.04 13.50 6.14
CA GLN A 28 1.80 12.47 6.84
C GLN A 28 2.22 11.42 5.82
N LEU A 29 3.52 11.32 5.58
CA LEU A 29 4.09 10.28 4.74
C LEU A 29 3.82 8.93 5.42
N PHE A 30 3.08 8.07 4.73
CA PHE A 30 2.86 6.70 5.18
C PHE A 30 4.15 5.90 4.96
N GLU A 31 4.80 5.50 6.03
CA GLU A 31 6.03 4.71 5.99
C GLU A 31 5.82 3.34 6.59
N THR A 32 6.43 2.33 5.96
CA THR A 32 6.38 0.94 6.41
C THR A 32 7.79 0.36 6.47
N LYS A 33 7.98 -0.63 7.35
CA LYS A 33 9.24 -1.39 7.43
C LYS A 33 9.43 -2.34 6.24
N ALA A 34 8.39 -2.58 5.43
CA ALA A 34 8.49 -3.46 4.29
C ALA A 34 9.38 -2.83 3.22
N ALA A 35 10.22 -3.66 2.59
CA ALA A 35 11.05 -3.23 1.47
C ALA A 35 10.20 -2.89 0.24
N GLN A 36 9.09 -3.60 0.04
CA GLN A 36 8.10 -3.36 -1.01
C GLN A 36 6.71 -3.27 -0.42
N ALA A 37 5.87 -2.39 -0.97
CA ALA A 37 4.46 -2.29 -0.62
C ALA A 37 3.67 -1.73 -1.81
N PHE A 38 2.46 -2.23 -1.98
CA PHE A 38 1.51 -1.74 -2.97
C PHE A 38 0.10 -1.83 -2.38
N MET A 39 -0.63 -0.71 -2.41
CA MET A 39 -1.99 -0.62 -1.92
C MET A 39 -2.87 -0.04 -3.02
N LEU A 40 -3.94 -0.76 -3.31
CA LEU A 40 -4.87 -0.48 -4.39
C LEU A 40 -6.28 -0.43 -3.82
N ASP A 41 -7.06 0.55 -4.25
CA ASP A 41 -8.50 0.51 -4.12
C ASP A 41 -9.07 -0.50 -5.15
N ALA A 42 -9.72 -1.56 -4.67
CA ALA A 42 -10.11 -2.68 -5.52
C ALA A 42 -11.22 -2.33 -6.52
N ASP A 43 -12.09 -1.38 -6.18
CA ASP A 43 -13.26 -1.02 -7.01
C ASP A 43 -12.86 -0.04 -8.13
N THR A 44 -11.99 0.91 -7.82
CA THR A 44 -11.59 1.98 -8.75
C THR A 44 -10.26 1.71 -9.45
N GLY A 45 -9.43 0.80 -8.91
CA GLY A 45 -8.06 0.59 -9.37
C GLY A 45 -7.13 1.75 -8.99
N THR A 46 -7.54 2.64 -8.08
CA THR A 46 -6.71 3.77 -7.65
C THR A 46 -5.54 3.25 -6.79
N VAL A 47 -4.31 3.56 -7.19
CA VAL A 47 -3.13 3.27 -6.36
C VAL A 47 -3.10 4.26 -5.20
N LEU A 48 -3.26 3.75 -3.98
CA LEU A 48 -3.26 4.54 -2.75
C LEU A 48 -1.86 4.69 -2.17
N PHE A 49 -0.99 3.70 -2.40
CA PHE A 49 0.39 3.70 -1.93
C PHE A 49 1.26 2.74 -2.74
N ALA A 50 2.48 3.14 -3.07
CA ALA A 50 3.47 2.30 -3.75
C ALA A 50 4.89 2.58 -3.21
N LYS A 51 5.61 1.51 -2.88
CA LYS A 51 7.01 1.51 -2.43
C LYS A 51 7.73 0.36 -3.12
N ASP A 52 8.67 0.67 -4.01
CA ASP A 52 9.42 -0.32 -4.82
C ASP A 52 8.52 -1.39 -5.48
N ALA A 53 7.30 -1.04 -5.90
CA ALA A 53 6.27 -2.00 -6.29
C ALA A 53 6.62 -2.81 -7.55
N ASP A 54 7.33 -2.21 -8.50
CA ASP A 54 7.71 -2.86 -9.77
C ASP A 54 9.06 -3.59 -9.70
N LYS A 55 9.73 -3.58 -8.54
CA LYS A 55 11.01 -4.25 -8.36
C LYS A 55 10.80 -5.77 -8.33
N PRO A 56 11.45 -6.55 -9.22
CA PRO A 56 11.31 -8.00 -9.19
C PRO A 56 11.82 -8.59 -7.88
N ILE A 57 11.01 -9.44 -7.25
CA ILE A 57 11.34 -10.16 -6.02
C ILE A 57 10.93 -11.64 -6.14
N PRO A 58 11.64 -12.56 -5.47
CA PRO A 58 11.17 -13.93 -5.34
C PRO A 58 9.82 -13.96 -4.59
N PRO A 59 8.74 -14.49 -5.20
CA PRO A 59 7.40 -14.41 -4.60
C PRO A 59 7.18 -15.38 -3.42
N ALA A 60 8.08 -16.35 -3.22
CA ALA A 60 7.92 -17.43 -2.24
C ALA A 60 6.51 -18.04 -2.34
N SER A 61 5.82 -18.25 -1.20
CA SER A 61 4.47 -18.81 -1.17
C SER A 61 3.42 -17.98 -1.93
N MET A 62 3.66 -16.68 -2.22
CA MET A 62 2.73 -15.88 -3.03
C MET A 62 2.63 -16.38 -4.47
N ALA A 63 3.61 -17.16 -4.96
CA ALA A 63 3.52 -17.83 -6.26
C ALA A 63 2.26 -18.70 -6.39
N LYS A 64 1.76 -19.23 -5.26
CA LYS A 64 0.54 -20.06 -5.22
C LYS A 64 -0.72 -19.29 -5.65
N LEU A 65 -0.73 -17.94 -5.59
CA LEU A 65 -1.84 -17.14 -6.09
C LEU A 65 -2.06 -17.36 -7.60
N MET A 66 -0.98 -17.51 -8.38
CA MET A 66 -1.11 -17.85 -9.81
C MET A 66 -1.58 -19.28 -10.02
N THR A 67 -1.16 -20.22 -9.18
CA THR A 67 -1.71 -21.60 -9.20
C THR A 67 -3.22 -21.59 -8.96
N MET A 68 -3.68 -20.82 -7.96
CA MET A 68 -5.11 -20.66 -7.68
C MET A 68 -5.85 -20.03 -8.86
N GLU A 69 -5.29 -19.00 -9.49
CA GLU A 69 -5.91 -18.38 -10.67
C GLU A 69 -6.14 -19.38 -11.80
N VAL A 70 -5.16 -20.26 -12.07
CA VAL A 70 -5.31 -21.33 -13.08
C VAL A 70 -6.44 -22.30 -12.71
N VAL A 71 -6.54 -22.69 -11.44
CA VAL A 71 -7.59 -23.59 -10.95
C VAL A 71 -8.97 -22.93 -11.03
N PHE A 72 -9.11 -21.69 -10.56
CA PHE A 72 -10.38 -20.96 -10.63
C PHE A 72 -10.80 -20.66 -12.06
N ASN A 73 -9.85 -20.38 -12.96
CA ASN A 73 -10.14 -20.27 -14.38
C ASN A 73 -10.70 -21.59 -14.94
N ALA A 74 -10.11 -22.73 -14.59
CA ALA A 74 -10.58 -24.04 -15.03
C ALA A 74 -11.98 -24.38 -14.51
N ILE A 75 -12.29 -24.01 -13.25
CA ILE A 75 -13.64 -24.14 -12.68
C ILE A 75 -14.62 -23.22 -13.41
N LYS A 76 -14.28 -21.93 -13.58
CA LYS A 76 -15.11 -20.94 -14.30
C LYS A 76 -15.39 -21.37 -15.74
N SER A 77 -14.41 -21.98 -16.40
CA SER A 77 -14.54 -22.51 -17.76
C SER A 77 -15.19 -23.90 -17.82
N LYS A 78 -15.66 -24.45 -16.69
CA LYS A 78 -16.27 -25.80 -16.58
C LYS A 78 -15.38 -26.95 -17.08
N ARG A 79 -14.05 -26.79 -17.01
CA ARG A 79 -13.09 -27.86 -17.32
C ARG A 79 -12.94 -28.86 -16.18
N ILE A 80 -13.14 -28.38 -14.95
CA ILE A 80 -13.19 -29.16 -13.71
C ILE A 80 -14.32 -28.61 -12.84
N THR A 81 -14.75 -29.38 -11.86
CA THR A 81 -15.71 -28.98 -10.82
C THR A 81 -15.07 -29.05 -9.43
N LEU A 82 -15.74 -28.47 -8.42
CA LEU A 82 -15.30 -28.59 -7.03
C LEU A 82 -15.46 -30.01 -6.48
N ASP A 83 -16.35 -30.81 -7.07
CA ASP A 83 -16.65 -32.17 -6.65
C ASP A 83 -15.77 -33.21 -7.38
N ASP A 84 -14.92 -32.77 -8.30
CA ASP A 84 -14.01 -33.66 -9.02
C ASP A 84 -13.01 -34.30 -8.06
N THR A 85 -12.90 -35.62 -8.13
CA THR A 85 -11.92 -36.37 -7.35
C THR A 85 -10.63 -36.57 -8.15
N PHE A 86 -9.49 -36.23 -7.55
CA PHE A 86 -8.17 -36.41 -8.15
C PHE A 86 -7.36 -37.46 -7.37
N VAL A 87 -6.55 -38.24 -8.08
CA VAL A 87 -5.58 -39.16 -7.45
C VAL A 87 -4.37 -38.36 -6.98
N VAL A 88 -3.97 -38.56 -5.72
CA VAL A 88 -2.74 -37.97 -5.17
C VAL A 88 -1.54 -38.71 -5.78
N SER A 89 -0.76 -38.01 -6.61
CA SER A 89 0.46 -38.57 -7.21
C SER A 89 1.59 -38.74 -6.20
N GLU A 90 2.53 -39.66 -6.49
CA GLU A 90 3.75 -39.81 -5.69
C GLU A 90 4.56 -38.50 -5.62
N ASN A 91 4.61 -37.74 -6.73
CA ASN A 91 5.28 -36.44 -6.75
C ASN A 91 4.67 -35.47 -5.72
N ALA A 92 3.34 -35.34 -5.69
CA ALA A 92 2.65 -34.49 -4.73
C ALA A 92 2.90 -34.92 -3.28
N TRP A 93 3.00 -36.23 -3.04
CA TRP A 93 3.34 -36.78 -1.71
C TRP A 93 4.78 -36.43 -1.29
N ARG A 94 5.74 -36.48 -2.23
CA ARG A 94 7.17 -36.24 -1.93
C ARG A 94 7.54 -34.76 -1.82
N THR A 95 6.95 -33.88 -2.62
CA THR A 95 7.34 -32.47 -2.64
C THR A 95 6.73 -31.66 -1.51
N GLY A 96 5.69 -32.17 -0.86
CA GLY A 96 4.89 -31.38 0.08
C GLY A 96 4.17 -30.21 -0.61
N GLY A 97 3.38 -29.46 0.16
CA GLY A 97 2.68 -28.24 -0.27
C GLY A 97 3.43 -26.97 0.15
#